data_AF-A0A076MN87-F1
#
_entry.id   AF-A0A076MN87-F1
#
_cell.length_a   1.000
_cell.length_b   1.000
_cell.length_c   1.000
_cell.angle_alpha   90.00
_cell.angle_beta   90.00
_cell.angle_gamma   90.00
#
_symmetry.space_group_name_H-M   'P 1'
#
loop_
_entity.id
_entity.type
_entity.pdbx_description
1 polymer ?
#
loop_
_entity_poly.entity_id
_entity_poly.type
_entity_poly.pdbx_seq_one_letter_code
_entity_poly.pdbx_strand_id
1 'polypeptide(L)'
;MSQLTTGRELAPTAAPGGHSRLVWLSELTSEEPYVPPFMEPFRIKAVEPIPFPTAEERRDALVAAGWNLFRVPARAITIDLLTDSGTAAMSAAQWSALMRGDESYAGARSSERFEAVVRDLTGYGEVLPVHQGRAAERILLGLLLRPGDISVSNTHFDSTRASVEAAGA
;
A
#
# COMPACT_ATOMS: atom_id res chain seq x y z
N MET A 1 4.40 48.10 -16.13
CA MET A 1 5.41 48.38 -17.18
C MET A 1 6.78 47.98 -16.65
N SER A 2 7.30 46.83 -17.09
CA SER A 2 8.72 46.50 -17.13
C SER A 2 8.84 45.29 -18.04
N GLN A 3 9.11 45.53 -19.32
CA GLN A 3 9.54 44.51 -20.27
C GLN A 3 11.04 44.26 -20.11
N LEU A 4 11.48 43.07 -20.56
CA LEU A 4 12.84 42.60 -20.96
C LEU A 4 13.10 41.22 -20.31
N THR A 5 13.47 40.14 -20.99
CA THR A 5 13.59 39.81 -22.42
C THR A 5 13.85 38.29 -22.51
N THR A 6 13.15 37.64 -23.43
CA THR A 6 13.58 36.50 -24.28
C THR A 6 14.66 35.53 -23.77
N GLY A 7 14.22 34.33 -23.35
CA GLY A 7 15.04 33.12 -23.31
C GLY A 7 14.58 32.13 -24.39
N ARG A 8 15.39 32.01 -25.44
CA ARG A 8 15.36 31.08 -26.59
C ARG A 8 14.54 29.78 -26.39
N GLU A 9 13.45 29.66 -27.16
CA GLU A 9 12.80 28.39 -27.50
C GLU A 9 13.74 27.58 -28.41
N LEU A 10 14.00 26.34 -28.03
CA LEU A 10 14.46 25.30 -28.95
C LEU A 10 13.23 24.54 -29.43
N ALA A 11 12.80 24.82 -30.64
CA ALA A 11 11.75 24.08 -31.32
C ALA A 11 12.26 22.69 -31.72
N PRO A 12 11.53 21.59 -31.44
CA PRO A 12 11.77 20.33 -32.12
C PRO A 12 11.25 20.43 -33.56
N THR A 13 12.10 20.11 -34.52
CA THR A 13 11.75 19.95 -35.94
C THR A 13 10.73 18.83 -36.11
N ALA A 14 9.54 19.16 -36.60
CA ALA A 14 8.47 18.21 -36.91
C ALA A 14 8.81 17.37 -38.17
N ALA A 15 8.58 16.07 -38.08
CA ALA A 15 8.47 15.18 -39.25
C ALA A 15 7.07 15.38 -39.90
N PRO A 16 6.94 15.24 -41.24
CA PRO A 16 5.67 15.48 -41.91
C PRO A 16 4.80 14.21 -41.85
N GLY A 17 3.59 14.34 -41.30
CA GLY A 17 2.55 13.30 -41.39
C GLY A 17 2.20 12.64 -40.06
N GLY A 18 1.41 13.35 -39.26
CA GLY A 18 0.80 12.84 -38.04
C GLY A 18 0.29 14.00 -37.23
N HIS A 19 -1.01 14.07 -36.97
CA HIS A 19 -1.60 15.12 -36.12
C HIS A 19 -1.14 14.93 -34.66
N SER A 20 0.08 15.38 -34.36
CA SER A 20 0.55 15.53 -32.98
C SER A 20 -0.14 16.76 -32.40
N ARG A 21 -1.26 16.53 -31.72
CA ARG A 21 -1.91 17.57 -30.91
C ARG A 21 -0.91 17.93 -29.80
N LEU A 22 -0.31 19.11 -29.91
CA LEU A 22 0.42 19.76 -28.82
C LEU A 22 -0.59 20.03 -27.70
N VAL A 23 -0.51 19.26 -26.62
CA VAL A 23 -1.27 19.52 -25.39
C VAL A 23 -0.40 20.45 -24.55
N TRP A 24 -0.88 21.68 -24.32
CA TRP A 24 -0.19 22.62 -23.45
C TRP A 24 -0.36 22.18 -21.99
N LEU A 25 0.65 22.36 -21.12
CA LEU A 25 0.53 22.07 -19.69
C LEU A 25 -0.64 22.82 -19.02
N SER A 26 -1.07 23.94 -19.59
CA SER A 26 -2.26 24.70 -19.18
C SER A 26 -3.59 24.05 -19.57
N GLU A 27 -3.60 23.08 -20.48
CA GLU A 27 -4.76 22.27 -20.87
C GLU A 27 -4.90 21.00 -20.01
N LEU A 28 -3.92 20.71 -19.15
CA LEU A 28 -3.96 19.70 -18.09
C LEU A 28 -4.47 20.31 -16.77
N THR A 29 -5.42 21.25 -16.81
CA THR A 29 -6.19 21.58 -15.62
C THR A 29 -7.10 20.39 -15.35
N SER A 30 -6.63 19.47 -14.52
CA SER A 30 -7.46 18.40 -14.00
C SER A 30 -8.70 19.04 -13.37
N GLU A 31 -9.88 18.68 -13.84
CA GLU A 31 -11.18 18.94 -13.19
C GLU A 31 -11.24 18.38 -11.74
N GLU A 32 -10.21 17.64 -11.35
CA GLU A 32 -9.99 17.11 -10.01
C GLU A 32 -9.75 18.24 -8.99
N PRO A 33 -10.47 18.26 -7.86
CA PRO A 33 -10.24 19.24 -6.81
C PRO A 33 -8.82 19.15 -6.27
N TYR A 34 -8.09 20.27 -6.32
CA TYR A 34 -6.76 20.39 -5.73
C TYR A 34 -6.86 20.27 -4.21
N VAL A 35 -6.34 19.17 -3.66
CA VAL A 35 -6.11 19.03 -2.22
C VAL A 35 -4.67 19.46 -1.94
N PRO A 36 -4.45 20.51 -1.12
CA PRO A 36 -3.10 20.88 -0.73
C PRO A 36 -2.40 19.73 0.00
N PRO A 37 -1.11 19.46 -0.25
CA PRO A 37 -0.41 18.30 0.32
C PRO A 37 -0.29 18.34 1.86
N PHE A 38 -0.54 19.49 2.48
CA PHE A 38 -0.54 19.67 3.93
C PHE A 38 -1.91 19.42 4.58
N MET A 39 -2.96 19.16 3.79
CA MET A 39 -4.32 18.96 4.30
C MET A 39 -4.72 17.51 4.08
N GLU A 40 -5.14 16.84 5.15
CA GLU A 40 -5.69 15.51 5.04
C GLU A 40 -7.01 15.54 4.25
N PRO A 41 -7.17 14.72 3.18
CA PRO A 41 -8.42 14.64 2.41
C PRO A 41 -9.51 13.83 3.13
N PHE A 42 -9.51 13.85 4.46
CA PHE A 42 -10.45 13.15 5.32
C PHE A 42 -10.61 13.89 6.64
N ARG A 43 -11.64 13.51 7.42
CA ARG A 43 -11.84 13.99 8.79
C ARG A 43 -11.79 12.81 9.74
N ILE A 44 -11.26 13.04 10.93
CA ILE A 44 -11.23 12.05 12.02
C ILE A 44 -12.68 11.70 12.41
N LYS A 45 -13.02 10.41 12.33
CA LYS A 45 -14.36 9.91 12.70
C LYS A 45 -14.39 9.27 14.09
N ALA A 46 -13.31 8.61 14.47
CA ALA A 46 -13.09 7.95 15.76
C ALA A 46 -11.61 8.09 16.13
N VAL A 47 -11.30 8.00 17.42
CA VAL A 47 -9.95 8.09 17.97
C VAL A 47 -9.65 6.90 18.87
N GLU A 48 -8.39 6.51 18.92
CA GLU A 48 -7.85 5.55 19.88
C GLU A 48 -6.92 6.29 20.86
N PRO A 49 -7.12 6.19 22.18
CA PRO A 49 -6.22 6.79 23.16
C PRO A 49 -4.81 6.17 23.08
N ILE A 50 -3.78 7.02 23.09
CA ILE A 50 -2.38 6.58 23.12
C ILE A 50 -1.74 6.85 24.49
N PRO A 51 -0.77 6.03 24.93
CA PRO A 51 -0.11 6.22 26.21
C PRO A 51 0.95 7.32 26.13
N PHE A 52 1.20 8.00 27.25
CA PHE A 52 2.29 8.98 27.41
C PHE A 52 3.20 8.57 28.59
N PRO A 53 3.96 7.47 28.46
CA PRO A 53 4.86 7.03 29.52
C PRO A 53 5.96 8.06 29.76
N THR A 54 6.42 8.15 31.00
CA THR A 54 7.58 8.96 31.39
C THR A 54 8.85 8.43 30.75
N ALA A 55 9.92 9.23 30.80
CA ALA A 55 11.22 8.80 30.30
C ALA A 55 11.80 7.62 31.10
N GLU A 56 11.45 7.46 32.37
CA GLU A 56 11.86 6.33 33.22
C GLU A 56 11.12 5.06 32.80
N GLU A 57 9.78 5.12 32.72
CA GLU A 57 8.95 3.99 32.28
C GLU A 57 9.35 3.46 30.90
N ARG A 58 9.71 4.33 29.96
CA ARG A 58 10.23 3.92 28.65
C ARG A 58 11.58 3.21 28.76
N ARG A 59 12.48 3.67 29.62
CA ARG A 59 13.79 3.01 29.84
C ARG A 59 13.61 1.63 30.44
N ASP A 60 12.75 1.51 31.44
CA ASP A 60 12.46 0.24 32.09
C ASP A 60 11.85 -0.76 31.11
N ALA A 61 10.91 -0.31 30.26
CA ALA A 61 10.34 -1.13 29.21
C ALA A 61 11.40 -1.61 28.20
N LEU A 62 12.34 -0.75 27.81
CA LEU A 62 13.43 -1.12 26.90
C LEU A 62 14.40 -2.11 27.53
N VAL A 63 14.78 -1.91 28.79
CA VAL A 63 15.65 -2.84 29.53
C VAL A 63 14.95 -4.20 29.68
N ALA A 64 13.68 -4.22 30.08
CA ALA A 64 12.89 -5.45 30.20
C ALA A 64 12.72 -6.18 28.85
N ALA A 65 12.62 -5.43 27.75
CA ALA A 65 12.58 -5.98 26.39
C ALA A 65 13.95 -6.48 25.89
N GLY A 66 15.02 -6.29 26.65
CA GLY A 66 16.39 -6.60 26.23
C GLY A 66 16.81 -5.77 25.02
N TRP A 67 16.39 -4.50 24.97
CA TRP A 67 16.65 -3.56 23.88
C TRP A 67 16.11 -3.97 22.50
N ASN A 68 15.20 -4.94 22.45
CA ASN A 68 14.52 -5.35 21.22
C ASN A 68 13.10 -4.76 21.17
N LEU A 69 12.86 -3.85 20.21
CA LEU A 69 11.56 -3.17 20.07
C LEU A 69 10.39 -4.14 19.81
N PHE A 70 10.62 -5.27 19.14
CA PHE A 70 9.58 -6.30 18.94
C PHE A 70 9.07 -6.91 20.26
N ARG A 71 9.78 -6.71 21.36
CA ARG A 71 9.42 -7.20 22.70
C ARG A 71 8.86 -6.11 23.61
N VAL A 72 8.86 -4.85 23.16
CA VAL A 72 8.27 -3.75 23.93
C VAL A 72 6.75 -3.84 23.83
N PRO A 73 6.02 -3.83 24.96
CA PRO A 73 4.56 -3.92 24.92
C PRO A 73 3.95 -2.64 24.34
N ALA A 74 2.93 -2.76 23.49
CA ALA A 74 2.27 -1.61 22.84
C ALA A 74 1.78 -0.53 23.80
N ARG A 75 1.35 -0.90 25.02
CA ARG A 75 0.96 0.06 26.09
C ARG A 75 2.07 1.01 26.55
N ALA A 76 3.33 0.74 26.16
CA ALA A 76 4.49 1.59 26.43
C ALA A 76 4.93 2.41 25.19
N ILE A 77 4.16 2.37 24.09
CA ILE A 77 4.48 3.00 22.81
C ILE A 77 3.46 4.11 22.52
N THR A 78 3.94 5.36 22.43
CA THR A 78 3.08 6.51 22.11
C THR A 78 2.77 6.61 20.62
N ILE A 79 3.79 6.41 19.76
CA ILE A 79 3.66 6.40 18.31
C ILE A 79 4.34 5.13 17.82
N ASP A 80 3.57 4.23 17.22
CA ASP A 80 4.08 2.97 16.68
C ASP A 80 4.37 3.13 15.18
N LEU A 81 5.65 3.04 14.83
CA LEU A 81 6.15 3.11 13.45
C LEU A 81 6.85 1.80 13.06
N LEU A 82 6.57 0.70 13.76
CA LEU A 82 7.23 -0.58 13.52
C LEU A 82 6.88 -1.16 12.14
N THR A 83 5.63 -0.98 11.70
CA THR A 83 5.13 -1.47 10.41
C THR A 83 3.87 -0.73 9.98
N ASP A 84 3.67 -0.65 8.66
CA ASP A 84 2.43 -0.23 8.00
C ASP A 84 1.47 -1.41 7.73
N SER A 85 1.91 -2.64 8.01
CA SER A 85 1.14 -3.87 7.76
C SER A 85 0.02 -4.06 8.78
N GLY A 86 -1.21 -3.74 8.38
CA GLY A 86 -2.42 -4.00 9.18
C GLY A 86 -2.67 -2.97 10.29
N THR A 87 -1.94 -1.85 10.28
CA THR A 87 -2.02 -0.77 11.27
C THR A 87 -2.78 0.47 10.76
N ALA A 88 -3.37 0.39 9.56
CA ALA A 88 -4.10 1.49 8.94
C ALA A 88 -5.47 1.76 9.60
N ALA A 89 -5.90 3.02 9.59
CA ALA A 89 -7.24 3.41 10.01
C ALA A 89 -8.27 3.17 8.89
N MET A 90 -9.32 2.38 9.17
CA MET A 90 -10.42 2.17 8.23
C MET A 90 -11.41 3.34 8.21
N SER A 91 -11.96 3.62 7.03
CA SER A 91 -13.05 4.56 6.83
C SER A 91 -14.37 4.08 7.44
N ALA A 92 -15.31 5.02 7.65
CA ALA A 92 -16.67 4.69 8.09
C ALA A 92 -17.40 3.73 7.14
N ALA A 93 -17.12 3.81 5.82
CA ALA A 93 -17.68 2.92 4.83
C ALA A 93 -17.17 1.48 4.97
N GLN A 94 -15.88 1.30 5.28
CA GLN A 94 -15.28 -0.01 5.55
C GLN A 94 -15.85 -0.63 6.85
N TRP A 95 -15.97 0.16 7.92
CA TRP A 95 -16.65 -0.28 9.14
C TRP A 95 -18.11 -0.69 8.90
N SER A 96 -18.84 0.06 8.06
CA SER A 96 -20.20 -0.30 7.67
C SER A 96 -20.25 -1.61 6.87
N ALA A 97 -19.24 -1.87 6.02
CA ALA A 97 -19.16 -3.12 5.28
C ALA A 97 -18.89 -4.32 6.20
N LEU A 98 -18.04 -4.17 7.21
CA LEU A 98 -17.81 -5.19 8.25
C LEU A 98 -19.11 -5.59 8.95
N MET A 99 -19.95 -4.62 9.33
CA MET A 99 -21.23 -4.92 10.00
C MET A 99 -22.27 -5.59 9.08
N ARG A 100 -22.03 -5.60 7.76
CA ARG A 100 -22.87 -6.29 6.76
C ARG A 100 -22.19 -7.55 6.21
N GLY A 101 -21.20 -8.08 6.91
CA GLY A 101 -20.48 -9.30 6.53
C GLY A 101 -21.43 -10.45 6.21
N ASP A 102 -21.12 -11.18 5.13
CA ASP A 102 -21.75 -12.43 4.78
C ASP A 102 -20.82 -13.56 5.17
N GLU A 103 -21.14 -14.24 6.28
CA GLU A 103 -20.31 -15.30 6.89
C GLU A 103 -20.64 -16.69 6.33
N SER A 104 -21.26 -16.75 5.16
CA SER A 104 -21.55 -18.01 4.47
C SER A 104 -20.25 -18.72 4.08
N TYR A 105 -20.19 -20.03 4.34
CA TYR A 105 -18.99 -20.83 4.09
C TYR A 105 -18.60 -20.93 2.61
N ALA A 106 -19.58 -20.86 1.70
CA ALA A 106 -19.36 -20.85 0.26
C ALA A 106 -20.36 -19.88 -0.41
N GLY A 107 -19.94 -19.19 -1.46
CA GLY A 107 -20.78 -18.26 -2.21
C GLY A 107 -21.15 -16.99 -1.43
N ALA A 108 -20.27 -16.52 -0.53
CA ALA A 108 -20.50 -15.29 0.20
C ALA A 108 -20.51 -14.08 -0.75
N ARG A 109 -21.50 -13.19 -0.61
CA ARG A 109 -21.63 -11.97 -1.42
C ARG A 109 -20.41 -11.04 -1.32
N SER A 110 -19.74 -11.07 -0.17
CA SER A 110 -18.48 -10.33 0.07
C SER A 110 -17.35 -10.83 -0.83
N SER A 111 -17.26 -12.15 -1.07
CA SER A 111 -16.27 -12.77 -1.96
C SER A 111 -16.51 -12.36 -3.41
N GLU A 112 -17.76 -12.42 -3.89
CA GLU A 112 -18.11 -12.01 -5.26
C GLU A 112 -17.76 -10.54 -5.52
N ARG A 113 -18.07 -9.66 -4.56
CA ARG A 113 -17.71 -8.24 -4.64
C ARG A 113 -16.20 -8.04 -4.66
N PHE A 114 -15.45 -8.73 -3.80
CA PHE A 114 -14.00 -8.65 -3.75
C PHE A 114 -13.38 -9.08 -5.08
N GLU A 115 -13.79 -10.25 -5.58
CA GLU A 115 -13.34 -10.80 -6.85
C GLU A 115 -13.63 -9.84 -8.02
N ALA A 116 -14.85 -9.30 -8.11
CA ALA A 116 -15.21 -8.34 -9.16
C ALA A 116 -14.32 -7.09 -9.16
N VAL A 117 -14.04 -6.50 -7.99
CA VAL A 117 -13.18 -5.31 -7.87
C VAL A 117 -11.72 -5.64 -8.21
N VAL A 118 -11.19 -6.78 -7.75
CA VAL A 118 -9.82 -7.19 -8.09
C VAL A 118 -9.69 -7.41 -9.59
N ARG A 119 -10.66 -8.06 -10.23
CA ARG A 119 -10.67 -8.25 -11.69
C ARG A 119 -10.72 -6.92 -12.45
N ASP A 120 -11.56 -5.99 -12.02
CA ASP A 120 -11.67 -4.66 -12.64
C ASP A 120 -10.35 -3.87 -12.56
N LEU A 121 -9.69 -3.89 -11.38
CA LEU A 121 -8.45 -3.15 -11.16
C LEU A 121 -7.22 -3.78 -11.83
N THR A 122 -7.19 -5.11 -11.97
CA THR A 122 -5.97 -5.84 -12.37
C THR A 122 -6.07 -6.53 -13.73
N GLY A 123 -7.28 -6.82 -14.20
CA GLY A 123 -7.54 -7.58 -15.42
C GLY A 123 -7.31 -9.09 -15.31
N TYR A 124 -6.97 -9.64 -14.13
CA TYR A 124 -6.74 -11.08 -13.97
C TYR A 124 -8.03 -11.89 -14.07
N GLY A 125 -7.97 -13.01 -14.81
CA GLY A 125 -9.12 -13.90 -14.99
C GLY A 125 -9.50 -14.69 -13.74
N GLU A 126 -8.53 -15.02 -12.89
CA GLU A 126 -8.72 -15.83 -11.69
C GLU A 126 -8.25 -15.09 -10.45
N VAL A 127 -9.03 -15.17 -9.37
CA VAL A 127 -8.74 -14.51 -8.09
C VAL A 127 -8.95 -15.52 -6.96
N LEU A 128 -7.92 -15.71 -6.14
CA LEU A 128 -7.98 -16.56 -4.95
C LEU A 128 -7.73 -15.70 -3.70
N PRO A 129 -8.75 -15.45 -2.86
CA PRO A 129 -8.54 -14.73 -1.61
C PRO A 129 -7.73 -15.58 -0.62
N VAL A 130 -6.81 -14.93 0.09
CA VAL A 130 -6.04 -15.50 1.20
C VAL A 130 -6.08 -14.55 2.39
N HIS A 131 -5.71 -15.02 3.57
CA HIS A 131 -5.74 -14.18 4.77
C HIS A 131 -4.75 -13.01 4.73
N GLN A 132 -3.59 -13.15 4.06
CA GLN A 132 -2.60 -12.08 3.86
C GLN A 132 -1.54 -12.48 2.80
N GLY A 133 -0.65 -11.53 2.45
CA GLY A 133 0.36 -11.67 1.40
C GLY A 133 1.21 -12.95 1.46
N ARG A 134 1.81 -13.27 2.62
CA ARG A 134 2.68 -14.46 2.75
C ARG A 134 2.00 -15.80 2.41
N ALA A 135 0.68 -15.88 2.56
CA ALA A 135 -0.05 -17.08 2.20
C ALA A 135 -0.22 -17.22 0.67
N ALA A 136 -0.46 -16.09 -0.02
CA ALA A 136 -0.45 -16.06 -1.48
C ALA A 136 0.94 -16.43 -2.01
N GLU A 137 2.01 -15.88 -1.43
CA GLU A 137 3.39 -16.20 -1.81
C GLU A 137 3.67 -17.70 -1.67
N ARG A 138 3.28 -18.31 -0.54
CA ARG A 138 3.49 -19.74 -0.30
C ARG A 138 2.74 -20.63 -1.29
N ILE A 139 1.49 -20.30 -1.63
CA ILE A 139 0.71 -21.05 -2.62
C ILE A 139 1.34 -20.88 -4.00
N LEU A 140 1.56 -19.64 -4.44
CA LEU A 140 2.04 -19.34 -5.79
C LEU A 140 3.44 -19.90 -6.03
N LEU A 141 4.40 -19.57 -5.15
CA LEU A 141 5.79 -19.97 -5.32
C LEU A 141 5.97 -21.48 -5.12
N GLY A 142 5.21 -22.10 -4.22
CA GLY A 142 5.22 -23.55 -4.03
C GLY A 142 4.65 -24.34 -5.22
N LEU A 143 3.82 -23.72 -6.06
CA LEU A 143 3.32 -24.31 -7.30
C LEU A 143 4.24 -24.04 -8.50
N LEU A 144 4.93 -22.90 -8.51
CA LEU A 144 5.75 -22.46 -9.66
C LEU A 144 7.20 -22.92 -9.59
N LEU A 145 7.82 -22.94 -8.41
CA LEU A 145 9.24 -23.22 -8.23
C LEU A 145 9.49 -24.69 -7.93
N ARG A 146 10.63 -25.19 -8.40
CA ARG A 146 11.15 -26.52 -8.10
C ARG A 146 12.57 -26.40 -7.51
N PRO A 147 13.03 -27.40 -6.75
CA PRO A 147 14.39 -27.39 -6.22
C PRO A 147 15.44 -27.20 -7.33
N GLY A 148 16.32 -26.22 -7.14
CA GLY A 148 17.38 -25.85 -8.09
C GLY A 148 16.97 -24.83 -9.16
N ASP A 149 15.70 -24.41 -9.21
CA ASP A 149 15.31 -23.23 -10.00
C ASP A 149 15.99 -21.97 -9.44
N ILE A 150 16.00 -20.86 -10.20
CA ILE A 150 16.55 -19.57 -9.77
C ILE A 150 15.42 -18.54 -9.76
N SER A 151 15.14 -17.94 -8.61
CA SER A 151 14.21 -16.81 -8.51
C SER A 151 14.91 -15.46 -8.68
N VAL A 152 14.48 -14.67 -9.66
CA VAL A 152 15.01 -13.32 -9.91
C VAL A 152 13.94 -12.28 -9.57
N SER A 153 14.31 -11.27 -8.78
CA SER A 153 13.45 -10.13 -8.43
C SER A 153 14.29 -8.85 -8.41
N ASN A 154 13.65 -7.69 -8.60
CA ASN A 154 14.29 -6.39 -8.36
C ASN A 154 14.72 -6.23 -6.89
N THR A 155 14.00 -6.87 -5.97
CA THR A 155 14.40 -7.24 -4.60
C THR A 155 13.33 -8.20 -4.05
N HIS A 156 13.71 -9.25 -3.32
CA HIS A 156 12.74 -10.07 -2.59
C HIS A 156 12.44 -9.45 -1.23
N PHE A 157 11.16 -9.33 -0.89
CA PHE A 157 10.74 -9.06 0.48
C PHE A 157 11.02 -10.29 1.36
N ASP A 158 11.17 -10.09 2.67
CA ASP A 158 11.62 -11.12 3.62
C ASP A 158 10.81 -12.43 3.52
N SER A 159 9.47 -12.34 3.52
CA SER A 159 8.61 -13.53 3.41
C SER A 159 8.62 -14.16 2.02
N THR A 160 8.77 -13.34 0.97
CA THR A 160 8.91 -13.83 -0.40
C THR A 160 10.19 -14.66 -0.53
N ARG A 161 11.32 -14.11 -0.06
CA ARG A 161 12.61 -14.82 -0.06
C ARG A 161 12.55 -16.11 0.74
N ALA A 162 11.96 -16.08 1.93
CA ALA A 162 11.78 -17.28 2.74
C ALA A 162 10.94 -18.35 2.01
N SER A 163 9.94 -17.95 1.23
CA SER A 163 9.12 -18.87 0.44
C SER A 163 9.89 -19.48 -0.75
N VAL A 164 10.75 -18.70 -1.40
CA VAL A 164 11.67 -19.17 -2.46
C VAL A 164 12.65 -20.18 -1.89
N GLU A 165 13.36 -19.84 -0.82
CA GLU A 165 14.35 -20.72 -0.18
C GLU A 165 13.69 -22.01 0.35
N ALA A 166 12.47 -21.92 0.88
CA ALA A 166 11.69 -23.09 1.31
C ALA A 166 11.29 -24.02 0.15
N ALA A 167 11.19 -23.50 -1.09
CA ALA A 167 10.99 -24.30 -2.30
C ALA A 167 12.31 -24.91 -2.84
N GLY A 168 13.45 -24.56 -2.24
CA GLY A 168 14.78 -25.02 -2.66
C GLY A 168 15.28 -24.32 -3.93
N ALA A 169 14.76 -23.14 -4.23
CA ALA A 169 15.11 -22.29 -5.38
C ALA A 169 15.78 -20.98 -4.94
#